data_AF-A0A2G5I6N2-F1
#
_entry.id   AF-A0A2G5I6N2-F1
#
_cell.length_a   1.000
_cell.length_b   1.000
_cell.length_c   1.000
_cell.angle_alpha   90.00
_cell.angle_beta   90.00
_cell.angle_gamma   90.00
#
_symmetry.space_group_name_H-M   'P 1'
#
loop_
_entity.id
_entity.type
_entity.pdbx_description
1 polymer ?
#
loop_
_entity_poly.entity_id
_entity_poly.type
_entity_poly.pdbx_seq_one_letter_code
_entity_poly.pdbx_strand_id
1 'polypeptide(L)'
;MAPRYEVKTWSQLALAIVLTVTDVLHTWICNFIAWSRRKPVKEEMLERLASATDYDEWLKAAQALDLLPAAHSWRLNPVDSQYDFRLIDERRRKLYALRKTDDIPELTSYLRHGLFRNMYGITKLGLYDKTYSCTKESIHMCLDVTVDSIHSIADSATAETRQEGRLSAQEWIDNIHDAKQTFGQTALMLQGGSIFGLCHLGVVKALLHEDCLPRVIVGTATGALMAALVGIHTREDLPKFLSGERIDLSAFAASSLEAKKRNAEELDLVGREAPSSILPDWFTILGRRLQRLAAEGFLLDPDVLNECVEANVGDITFEEAYNRTGCILNIVVSPPTDEIPSLMNYLTAPNVLIRSAAMISHNTNMDPEKRRSRVHLLSKNAKGTIESRPIYLPAQPSISYEQPNESEHPTRRLRQQFNVEHFIISQARPYLAPFVRPSLPYVRGTSRSWIPYILSGLLKHSLQLADTFNLLPSNISRILSDEKIQGDKFTLVPELSVTDWTRLLKNPSKEEMDFWILKGERCVWPSLCALKARMAVEMALDYAWTEVELKKSGKPSSSKRNPVDKQSLVALPPQPVYRADEDGDWQSRKRKTSADQNA
;
A
#
# COMPACT_ATOMS: atom_id res chain seq x y z
N MET A 1 -23.56 68.39 -43.11
CA MET A 1 -24.85 67.70 -42.87
C MET A 1 -24.53 66.33 -42.30
N ALA A 2 -24.71 66.14 -40.99
CA ALA A 2 -24.60 64.84 -40.33
C ALA A 2 -25.98 64.16 -40.39
N PRO A 3 -26.10 62.88 -40.80
CA PRO A 3 -27.38 62.21 -40.78
C PRO A 3 -27.77 61.90 -39.33
N ARG A 4 -28.81 62.60 -38.86
CA ARG A 4 -29.56 62.26 -37.65
C ARG A 4 -30.24 60.90 -37.89
N TYR A 5 -29.88 59.89 -37.12
CA TYR A 5 -30.66 58.66 -37.03
C TYR A 5 -31.99 58.97 -36.32
N GLU A 6 -33.04 59.25 -37.08
CA GLU A 6 -34.41 59.32 -36.57
C GLU A 6 -34.92 57.90 -36.32
N VAL A 7 -35.16 57.57 -35.05
CA VAL A 7 -35.79 56.32 -34.61
C VAL A 7 -37.24 56.32 -35.09
N LYS A 8 -37.57 55.54 -36.13
CA LYS A 8 -38.80 55.74 -36.90
C LYS A 8 -40.05 55.01 -36.39
N THR A 9 -39.99 54.19 -35.34
CA THR A 9 -41.21 53.70 -34.65
C THR A 9 -40.93 53.32 -33.19
N TRP A 10 -41.78 53.77 -32.26
CA TRP A 10 -41.73 53.36 -30.84
C TRP A 10 -41.75 51.84 -30.66
N SER A 11 -42.32 51.09 -31.60
CA SER A 11 -42.35 49.63 -31.62
C SER A 11 -40.97 48.99 -31.86
N GLN A 12 -40.11 49.59 -32.68
CA GLN A 12 -38.74 49.09 -32.89
C GLN A 12 -37.87 49.31 -31.66
N LEU A 13 -38.05 50.45 -30.97
CA LEU A 13 -37.34 50.74 -29.73
C LEU A 13 -37.83 49.84 -28.58
N ALA A 14 -39.15 49.58 -28.50
CA ALA A 14 -39.71 48.62 -27.55
C ALA A 14 -39.21 47.18 -27.80
N LEU A 15 -39.16 46.74 -29.06
CA LEU A 15 -38.63 45.42 -29.43
C LEU A 15 -37.14 45.30 -29.09
N ALA A 16 -36.35 46.34 -29.38
CA ALA A 16 -34.93 46.37 -29.02
C ALA A 16 -34.73 46.32 -27.50
N ILE A 17 -35.55 47.03 -26.72
CA ILE A 17 -35.51 46.97 -25.25
C ILE A 17 -35.89 45.58 -24.75
N VAL A 18 -36.92 44.95 -25.31
CA VAL A 18 -37.32 43.59 -24.92
C VAL A 18 -36.19 42.61 -25.21
N LEU A 19 -35.57 42.68 -26.39
CA LEU A 19 -34.46 41.81 -26.77
C LEU A 19 -33.24 42.00 -25.87
N THR A 20 -32.85 43.23 -25.55
CA THR A 20 -31.72 43.48 -24.65
C THR A 20 -32.02 43.04 -23.22
N VAL A 21 -33.25 43.24 -22.74
CA VAL A 21 -33.67 42.77 -21.41
C VAL A 21 -33.67 41.23 -21.36
N THR A 22 -34.14 40.55 -22.42
CA THR A 22 -34.08 39.08 -22.49
C THR A 22 -32.64 38.56 -22.55
N ASP A 23 -31.75 39.21 -23.29
CA ASP A 23 -30.34 38.82 -23.36
C ASP A 23 -29.61 39.02 -22.02
N VAL A 24 -29.90 40.13 -21.33
CA VAL A 24 -29.35 40.40 -20.00
C VAL A 24 -29.88 39.38 -18.98
N LEU A 25 -31.18 39.09 -18.99
CA LEU A 25 -31.78 38.07 -18.12
C LEU A 25 -31.20 36.68 -18.41
N HIS A 26 -31.07 36.29 -19.67
CA HIS A 26 -30.45 35.03 -20.07
C HIS A 26 -29.00 34.95 -19.56
N THR A 27 -28.21 36.00 -19.74
CA THR A 27 -26.82 36.05 -19.26
C THR A 27 -26.73 35.97 -17.74
N TRP A 28 -27.62 36.66 -17.01
CA TRP A 28 -27.71 36.58 -15.55
C TRP A 28 -28.12 35.20 -15.07
N ILE A 29 -29.10 34.55 -15.71
CA ILE A 29 -29.53 33.19 -15.39
C ILE A 29 -28.39 32.21 -15.66
N CYS A 30 -27.71 32.31 -16.80
CA CYS A 30 -26.54 31.48 -17.11
C CYS A 30 -25.42 31.69 -16.10
N ASN A 31 -25.11 32.93 -15.71
CA ASN A 31 -24.08 33.23 -14.71
C ASN A 31 -24.47 32.76 -13.31
N PHE A 32 -25.75 32.85 -12.93
CA PHE A 32 -26.27 32.36 -11.67
C PHE A 32 -26.24 30.83 -11.61
N ILE A 33 -26.65 30.15 -12.69
CA ILE A 33 -26.54 28.68 -12.81
C ILE A 33 -25.07 28.27 -12.78
N ALA A 34 -24.19 28.98 -13.50
CA ALA A 34 -22.75 28.70 -13.49
C ALA A 34 -22.15 28.91 -12.10
N TRP A 35 -22.48 30.00 -11.40
CA TRP A 35 -22.06 30.27 -10.03
C TRP A 35 -22.59 29.23 -9.04
N SER A 36 -23.87 28.87 -9.14
CA SER A 36 -24.49 27.84 -8.31
C SER A 36 -23.94 26.43 -8.59
N ARG A 37 -23.37 26.19 -9.79
CA ARG A 37 -22.69 24.94 -10.16
C ARG A 37 -21.18 24.98 -9.91
N ARG A 38 -20.60 26.12 -9.50
CA ARG A 38 -19.18 26.18 -9.10
C ARG A 38 -19.03 25.37 -7.83
N LYS A 39 -18.39 24.21 -7.95
CA LYS A 39 -18.00 23.42 -6.79
C LYS A 39 -16.93 24.18 -6.01
N PRO A 40 -16.93 24.13 -4.67
CA PRO A 40 -15.82 24.67 -3.90
C PRO A 40 -14.53 23.95 -4.30
N VAL A 41 -13.42 24.68 -4.37
CA VAL A 41 -12.10 24.17 -4.80
C VAL A 41 -11.73 22.86 -4.10
N LYS A 42 -12.07 22.73 -2.82
CA LYS A 42 -11.85 21.51 -2.04
C LYS A 42 -12.58 20.30 -2.64
N GLU A 43 -13.85 20.41 -2.98
CA GLU A 43 -14.62 19.30 -3.56
C GLU A 43 -14.11 18.91 -4.94
N GLU A 44 -13.77 19.90 -5.77
CA GLU A 44 -13.17 19.65 -7.08
C GLU A 44 -11.86 18.87 -6.96
N MET A 45 -10.97 19.24 -6.04
CA MET A 45 -9.72 18.52 -5.84
C MET A 45 -9.93 17.12 -5.23
N LEU A 46 -10.94 16.92 -4.37
CA LEU A 46 -11.30 15.59 -3.86
C LEU A 46 -11.87 14.69 -4.96
N GLU A 47 -12.65 15.23 -5.88
CA GLU A 47 -13.12 14.48 -7.06
C GLU A 47 -11.95 14.07 -7.96
N ARG A 48 -11.01 14.98 -8.23
CA ARG A 48 -9.79 14.67 -8.99
C ARG A 48 -8.93 13.61 -8.31
N LEU A 49 -8.80 13.67 -6.98
CA LEU A 49 -8.11 12.66 -6.19
C LEU A 49 -8.79 11.29 -6.32
N ALA A 50 -10.12 11.25 -6.31
CA ALA A 50 -10.90 10.03 -6.47
C ALA A 50 -10.98 9.51 -7.91
N SER A 51 -10.78 10.33 -8.94
CA SER A 51 -10.76 9.91 -10.34
C SER A 51 -9.38 9.60 -10.89
N ALA A 52 -8.31 9.90 -10.14
CA ALA A 52 -6.93 9.73 -10.60
C ALA A 52 -6.64 8.28 -11.01
N THR A 53 -6.03 8.14 -12.19
CA THR A 53 -5.59 6.85 -12.74
C THR A 53 -4.08 6.65 -12.61
N ASP A 54 -3.36 7.70 -12.26
CA ASP A 54 -1.91 7.70 -12.10
C ASP A 54 -1.50 8.41 -10.81
N TYR A 55 -0.35 8.02 -10.27
CA TYR A 55 0.15 8.58 -9.02
C TYR A 55 0.50 10.07 -9.15
N ASP A 56 1.08 10.51 -10.27
CA ASP A 56 1.45 11.92 -10.46
C ASP A 56 0.22 12.83 -10.50
N GLU A 57 -0.87 12.37 -11.11
CA GLU A 57 -2.15 13.09 -11.09
C GLU A 57 -2.72 13.16 -9.68
N TRP A 58 -2.70 12.03 -8.96
CA TRP A 58 -3.15 11.95 -7.58
C TRP A 58 -2.33 12.87 -6.67
N LEU A 59 -1.00 12.90 -6.83
CA LEU A 59 -0.08 13.70 -6.04
C LEU A 59 -0.31 15.20 -6.26
N LYS A 60 -0.54 15.64 -7.51
CA LYS A 60 -0.88 17.04 -7.81
C LYS A 60 -2.17 17.48 -7.12
N ALA A 61 -3.20 16.64 -7.13
CA ALA A 61 -4.46 16.91 -6.44
C ALA A 61 -4.27 16.93 -4.90
N ALA A 62 -3.50 15.98 -4.37
CA ALA A 62 -3.15 15.89 -2.95
C ALA A 62 -2.38 17.14 -2.47
N GLN A 63 -1.38 17.60 -3.23
CA GLN A 63 -0.63 18.82 -2.93
C GLN A 63 -1.51 20.07 -2.97
N ALA A 64 -2.42 20.17 -3.96
CA ALA A 64 -3.37 21.26 -4.03
C ALA A 64 -4.31 21.32 -2.81
N LEU A 65 -4.73 20.16 -2.28
CA LEU A 65 -5.50 20.06 -1.04
C LEU A 65 -4.68 20.47 0.18
N ASP A 66 -3.40 20.09 0.24
CA ASP A 66 -2.50 20.42 1.34
C ASP A 66 -2.11 21.92 1.37
N LEU A 67 -2.20 22.62 0.24
CA LEU A 67 -1.99 24.07 0.13
C LEU A 67 -3.18 24.91 0.61
N LEU A 68 -4.34 24.29 0.86
CA LEU A 68 -5.49 25.02 1.39
C LEU A 68 -5.15 25.63 2.76
N PRO A 69 -5.63 26.86 3.08
CA PRO A 69 -5.18 27.59 4.26
C PRO A 69 -5.22 26.81 5.57
N ALA A 70 -6.28 26.03 5.80
CA ALA A 70 -6.44 25.22 7.01
C ALA A 70 -5.41 24.07 7.12
N ALA A 71 -5.14 23.37 6.01
CA ALA A 71 -4.17 22.29 5.96
C ALA A 71 -2.73 22.83 6.04
N HIS A 72 -2.44 23.89 5.29
CA HIS A 72 -1.14 24.53 5.25
C HIS A 72 -0.74 25.13 6.60
N SER A 73 -1.62 25.88 7.26
CA SER A 73 -1.38 26.42 8.61
C SER A 73 -1.16 25.32 9.64
N TRP A 74 -1.93 24.22 9.59
CA TRP A 74 -1.70 23.08 10.46
C TRP A 74 -0.35 22.42 10.18
N ARG A 75 0.08 22.32 8.91
CA ARG A 75 1.37 21.74 8.52
C ARG A 75 2.57 22.52 9.08
N LEU A 76 2.52 23.85 8.97
CA LEU A 76 3.58 24.75 9.44
C LEU A 76 3.63 24.84 10.97
N ASN A 77 2.49 24.74 11.65
CA ASN A 77 2.43 24.82 13.10
C ASN A 77 2.98 23.54 13.75
N PRO A 78 4.14 23.59 14.45
CA PRO A 78 4.71 22.41 15.09
C PRO A 78 3.90 21.96 16.31
N VAL A 79 3.11 22.81 16.95
CA VAL A 79 2.40 22.47 18.19
C VAL A 79 1.26 21.49 17.89
N ASP A 80 1.36 20.29 18.46
CA ASP A 80 0.33 19.25 18.39
C ASP A 80 0.44 18.34 19.63
N SER A 81 -0.67 17.77 20.09
CA SER A 81 -0.69 16.86 21.25
C SER A 81 -0.32 15.42 20.88
N GLN A 82 -0.31 15.10 19.59
CA GLN A 82 -0.05 13.74 19.13
C GLN A 82 1.43 13.37 19.15
N TYR A 83 2.35 14.34 19.14
CA TYR A 83 3.79 14.06 19.19
C TYR A 83 4.53 15.12 20.02
N ASP A 84 5.72 14.77 20.52
CA ASP A 84 6.54 15.71 21.28
C ASP A 84 7.38 16.58 20.34
N PHE A 85 6.80 17.71 19.93
CA PHE A 85 7.46 18.64 19.03
C PHE A 85 8.71 19.30 19.61
N ARG A 86 8.83 19.39 20.95
CA ARG A 86 9.99 19.99 21.61
C ARG A 86 11.19 19.07 21.52
N LEU A 87 10.98 17.78 21.84
CA LEU A 87 12.03 16.76 21.77
C LEU A 87 12.48 16.52 20.31
N ILE A 88 11.57 16.57 19.35
CA ILE A 88 11.92 16.50 17.93
C ILE A 88 12.83 17.66 17.52
N ASP A 89 12.46 18.88 17.90
CA ASP A 89 13.26 20.05 17.53
C ASP A 89 14.63 20.06 18.23
N GLU A 90 14.69 19.64 19.50
CA GLU A 90 15.94 19.45 20.23
C GLU A 90 16.86 18.44 19.55
N ARG A 91 16.32 17.27 19.18
CA ARG A 91 17.06 16.25 18.43
C ARG A 91 17.56 16.78 17.09
N ARG A 92 16.70 17.45 16.32
CA ARG A 92 17.06 18.04 15.02
C ARG A 92 18.23 19.01 15.18
N ARG A 93 18.17 19.92 16.16
CA ARG A 93 19.27 20.87 16.44
C ARG A 93 20.55 20.16 16.85
N LYS A 94 20.46 19.12 17.69
CA LYS A 94 21.63 18.36 18.14
C LYS A 94 22.30 17.61 16.98
N LEU A 95 21.54 16.90 16.15
CA LEU A 95 22.07 16.24 14.96
C LEU A 95 22.68 17.23 13.97
N TYR A 96 22.04 18.37 13.76
CA TYR A 96 22.56 19.43 12.90
C TYR A 96 23.88 20.00 13.43
N ALA A 97 23.99 20.24 14.74
CA ALA A 97 25.22 20.73 15.37
C ALA A 97 26.37 19.72 15.22
N LEU A 98 26.12 18.43 15.52
CA LEU A 98 27.11 17.35 15.40
C LEU A 98 27.59 17.16 13.95
N ARG A 99 26.69 17.27 12.98
CA ARG A 99 27.05 17.26 11.55
C ARG A 99 27.90 18.47 11.16
N LYS A 100 27.59 19.65 11.70
CA LYS A 100 28.33 20.89 11.40
C LYS A 100 29.75 20.85 11.96
N THR A 101 29.95 20.21 13.12
CA THR A 101 31.28 20.02 13.72
C THR A 101 32.06 18.86 13.12
N ASP A 102 31.45 18.06 12.24
CA ASP A 102 32.01 16.84 11.63
C ASP A 102 32.52 15.82 12.67
N ASP A 103 31.89 15.78 13.85
CA ASP A 103 32.21 14.82 14.92
C ASP A 103 31.47 13.50 14.66
N ILE A 104 32.05 12.70 13.75
CA ILE A 104 31.49 11.41 13.35
C ILE A 104 31.37 10.42 14.53
N PRO A 105 32.34 10.29 15.46
CA PRO A 105 32.21 9.41 16.61
C PRO A 105 31.03 9.78 17.53
N GLU A 106 30.87 11.06 17.88
CA GLU A 106 29.75 11.49 18.73
C GLU A 106 28.41 11.35 17.99
N LEU A 107 28.37 11.69 16.70
CA LEU A 107 27.18 11.52 15.86
C LEU A 107 26.74 10.06 15.79
N THR A 108 27.69 9.14 15.60
CA THR A 108 27.42 7.70 15.54
C THR A 108 26.90 7.18 16.88
N SER A 109 27.54 7.58 17.98
CA SER A 109 27.07 7.24 19.33
C SER A 109 25.65 7.77 19.58
N TYR A 110 25.35 9.00 19.17
CA TYR A 110 24.03 9.59 19.36
C TYR A 110 22.93 8.88 18.53
N LEU A 111 23.23 8.46 17.30
CA LEU A 111 22.30 7.68 16.50
C LEU A 111 22.07 6.28 17.09
N ARG A 112 23.14 5.58 17.50
CA ARG A 112 23.05 4.21 18.04
C ARG A 112 22.03 4.09 19.19
N HIS A 113 22.00 5.05 20.09
CA HIS A 113 21.10 5.03 21.26
C HIS A 113 19.71 5.65 21.01
N GLY A 114 19.52 6.29 19.85
CA GLY A 114 18.37 7.17 19.62
C GLY A 114 17.52 6.83 18.40
N LEU A 115 17.73 5.69 17.74
CA LEU A 115 16.96 5.29 16.55
C LEU A 115 15.82 4.35 16.95
N PHE A 116 14.60 4.90 16.95
CA PHE A 116 13.36 4.15 17.17
C PHE A 116 12.33 4.54 16.11
N ARG A 117 11.52 3.60 15.63
CA ARG A 117 10.53 3.84 14.58
C ARG A 117 9.44 4.83 15.02
N ASN A 118 8.87 4.66 16.22
CA ASN A 118 7.88 5.58 16.80
C ASN A 118 8.52 6.60 17.77
N MET A 119 9.60 7.23 17.34
CA MET A 119 10.28 8.24 18.15
C MET A 119 9.35 9.42 18.43
N TYR A 120 9.19 9.81 19.69
CA TYR A 120 8.37 10.96 20.12
C TYR A 120 6.93 10.99 19.58
N GLY A 121 6.38 9.86 19.11
CA GLY A 121 5.02 9.79 18.56
C GLY A 121 4.87 10.13 17.08
N ILE A 122 5.96 10.21 16.29
CA ILE A 122 5.89 10.61 14.86
C ILE A 122 5.07 9.67 13.98
N THR A 123 4.82 8.42 14.39
CA THR A 123 4.07 7.46 13.59
C THR A 123 2.57 7.49 13.87
N LYS A 124 2.07 8.28 14.82
CA LYS A 124 0.63 8.31 15.13
C LYS A 124 -0.21 8.70 13.90
N LEU A 125 -1.20 7.87 13.59
CA LEU A 125 -2.02 7.99 12.37
C LEU A 125 -2.75 9.33 12.27
N GLY A 126 -3.13 9.94 13.40
CA GLY A 126 -3.83 11.24 13.41
C GLY A 126 -3.04 12.39 12.78
N LEU A 127 -1.70 12.30 12.76
CA LEU A 127 -0.84 13.28 12.09
C LEU A 127 -0.98 13.17 10.56
N TYR A 128 -1.14 11.95 10.08
CA TYR A 128 -1.26 11.66 8.65
C TYR A 128 -2.70 11.68 8.16
N ASP A 129 -3.68 12.09 8.97
CA ASP A 129 -5.09 12.23 8.57
C ASP A 129 -5.39 13.65 8.04
N LYS A 130 -4.57 14.66 8.39
CA LYS A 130 -4.85 16.07 8.06
C LYS A 130 -4.42 16.50 6.65
N THR A 131 -3.33 15.92 6.14
CA THR A 131 -2.67 16.30 4.86
C THR A 131 -2.26 15.08 4.05
N TYR A 132 -2.56 15.04 2.77
CA TYR A 132 -2.42 13.85 1.92
C TYR A 132 -0.97 13.55 1.53
N SER A 133 -0.29 14.51 0.90
CA SER A 133 1.13 14.34 0.54
C SER A 133 2.03 14.59 1.76
N CYS A 134 1.56 15.50 2.62
CA CYS A 134 2.18 16.04 3.84
C CYS A 134 2.10 15.21 5.13
N THR A 135 2.95 15.53 6.09
CA THR A 135 2.61 15.62 7.52
C THR A 135 3.19 16.93 8.04
N LYS A 136 3.32 17.11 9.37
CA LYS A 136 3.99 18.26 9.98
C LYS A 136 5.40 18.48 9.44
N GLU A 137 5.75 19.73 9.14
CA GLU A 137 7.07 20.08 8.59
C GLU A 137 8.21 19.79 9.57
N SER A 138 7.99 19.96 10.88
CA SER A 138 8.94 19.61 11.95
C SER A 138 9.37 18.13 11.91
N ILE A 139 8.46 17.22 11.58
CA ILE A 139 8.72 15.78 11.48
C ILE A 139 9.62 15.53 10.27
N HIS A 140 9.28 16.11 9.11
CA HIS A 140 10.07 15.99 7.88
C HIS A 140 11.50 16.49 8.07
N MET A 141 11.66 17.71 8.59
CA MET A 141 12.99 18.28 8.84
C MET A 141 13.85 17.41 9.78
N CYS A 142 13.24 16.78 10.78
CA CYS A 142 13.97 15.90 11.69
C CYS A 142 14.35 14.57 11.02
N LEU A 143 13.47 13.99 10.21
CA LEU A 143 13.74 12.77 9.45
C LEU A 143 14.85 13.03 8.42
N ASP A 144 14.78 14.11 7.66
CA ASP A 144 15.79 14.49 6.68
C ASP A 144 17.18 14.64 7.33
N VAL A 145 17.27 15.39 8.44
CA VAL A 145 18.54 15.54 9.17
C VAL A 145 19.04 14.20 9.73
N THR A 146 18.15 13.28 10.11
CA THR A 146 18.53 11.94 10.59
C THR A 146 19.07 11.08 9.46
N VAL A 147 18.39 11.04 8.32
CA VAL A 147 18.81 10.27 7.14
C VAL A 147 20.12 10.82 6.59
N ASP A 148 20.24 12.14 6.46
CA ASP A 148 21.50 12.76 6.06
C ASP A 148 22.65 12.44 7.03
N SER A 149 22.38 12.38 8.35
CA SER A 149 23.38 11.99 9.34
C SER A 149 23.89 10.57 9.08
N ILE A 150 22.97 9.63 8.77
CA ILE A 150 23.32 8.24 8.43
C ILE A 150 24.17 8.20 7.16
N HIS A 151 23.78 8.95 6.11
CA HIS A 151 24.56 9.04 4.89
C HIS A 151 25.95 9.66 5.11
N SER A 152 26.05 10.72 5.92
CA SER A 152 27.34 11.34 6.27
C SER A 152 28.28 10.35 6.97
N ILE A 153 27.74 9.52 7.88
CA ILE A 153 28.52 8.47 8.54
C ILE A 153 28.95 7.41 7.52
N ALA A 154 28.09 7.02 6.59
CA ALA A 154 28.42 6.05 5.53
C ALA A 154 29.50 6.57 4.56
N ASP A 155 29.45 7.86 4.22
CA ASP A 155 30.44 8.51 3.37
C ASP A 155 31.79 8.69 4.11
N SER A 156 31.78 8.92 5.43
CA SER A 156 33.00 9.12 6.23
C SER A 156 33.82 7.83 6.49
N ALA A 157 33.16 6.67 6.52
CA ALA A 157 33.78 5.38 6.79
C ALA A 157 34.67 4.84 5.66
N THR A 158 34.75 5.58 4.54
CA THR A 158 35.53 5.21 3.35
C THR A 158 36.99 5.64 3.40
N ALA A 159 37.45 6.32 4.46
CA ALA A 159 38.85 6.73 4.59
C ALA A 159 39.70 5.57 5.14
N GLU A 160 40.61 5.03 4.32
CA GLU A 160 41.46 3.84 4.61
C GLU A 160 42.41 3.99 5.81
N THR A 161 42.49 5.16 6.44
CA THR A 161 43.45 5.42 7.52
C THR A 161 42.72 5.92 8.75
N ARG A 162 42.99 5.27 9.89
CA ARG A 162 42.62 5.68 11.24
C ARG A 162 43.30 7.01 11.56
N GLN A 163 42.84 8.10 10.96
CA GLN A 163 43.14 9.45 11.41
C GLN A 163 42.39 9.68 12.72
N GLU A 164 43.00 10.41 13.65
CA GLU A 164 42.37 10.80 14.91
C GLU A 164 41.01 11.47 14.62
N GLY A 165 39.93 10.87 15.12
CA GLY A 165 38.56 11.35 14.91
C GLY A 165 37.71 10.55 13.90
N ARG A 166 38.22 9.48 13.26
CA ARG A 166 37.43 8.59 12.38
C ARG A 166 37.25 7.18 12.94
N LEU A 167 36.08 6.60 12.71
CA LEU A 167 35.77 5.20 13.05
C LEU A 167 36.50 4.24 12.11
N SER A 168 36.94 3.10 12.63
CA SER A 168 37.40 1.99 11.80
C SER A 168 36.25 1.44 10.94
N ALA A 169 36.54 0.90 9.75
CA ALA A 169 35.55 0.25 8.90
C ALA A 169 34.80 -0.88 9.64
N GLN A 170 35.48 -1.61 10.53
CA GLN A 170 34.85 -2.65 11.34
C GLN A 170 33.92 -2.06 12.41
N GLU A 171 34.37 -1.04 13.14
CA GLU A 171 33.55 -0.35 14.15
C GLU A 171 32.29 0.24 13.51
N TRP A 172 32.39 0.74 12.29
CA TRP A 172 31.26 1.23 11.51
C TRP A 172 30.28 0.11 11.15
N ILE A 173 30.77 -1.05 10.67
CA ILE A 173 29.93 -2.20 10.33
C ILE A 173 29.16 -2.65 11.57
N ASP A 174 29.84 -2.77 12.71
CA ASP A 174 29.23 -3.17 13.97
C ASP A 174 28.16 -2.16 14.41
N ASN A 175 28.44 -0.86 14.29
CA ASN A 175 27.48 0.18 14.64
C ASN A 175 26.21 0.17 13.77
N ILE A 176 26.32 -0.07 12.46
CA ILE A 176 25.15 -0.15 11.58
C ILE A 176 24.41 -1.46 11.73
N HIS A 177 25.12 -2.55 11.93
CA HIS A 177 24.52 -3.83 12.29
C HIS A 177 23.64 -3.66 13.54
N ASP A 178 24.20 -3.05 14.60
CA ASP A 178 23.47 -2.78 15.85
C ASP A 178 22.31 -1.81 15.66
N ALA A 179 22.48 -0.76 14.85
CA ALA A 179 21.42 0.19 14.54
C ALA A 179 20.26 -0.49 13.77
N LYS A 180 20.56 -1.35 12.80
CA LYS A 180 19.56 -2.15 12.07
C LYS A 180 18.86 -3.14 12.99
N GLN A 181 19.60 -3.77 13.90
CA GLN A 181 19.03 -4.69 14.88
C GLN A 181 18.11 -3.96 15.87
N THR A 182 18.46 -2.74 16.27
CA THR A 182 17.66 -1.93 17.21
C THR A 182 16.41 -1.33 16.53
N PHE A 183 16.54 -0.86 15.29
CA PHE A 183 15.43 -0.24 14.56
C PHE A 183 14.38 -1.26 14.06
N GLY A 184 14.85 -2.46 13.67
CA GLY A 184 14.02 -3.53 13.14
C GLY A 184 13.62 -3.33 11.67
N GLN A 185 13.17 -4.40 11.04
CA GLN A 185 12.75 -4.41 9.63
C GLN A 185 11.24 -4.20 9.47
N THR A 186 10.85 -3.79 8.28
CA THR A 186 9.46 -3.76 7.83
C THR A 186 9.18 -5.01 6.99
N ALA A 187 8.01 -5.63 7.18
CA ALA A 187 7.53 -6.70 6.31
C ALA A 187 6.20 -6.32 5.65
N LEU A 188 6.07 -6.67 4.36
CA LEU A 188 4.80 -6.60 3.64
C LEU A 188 4.08 -7.95 3.76
N MET A 189 2.92 -7.95 4.41
CA MET A 189 2.07 -9.11 4.58
C MET A 189 0.88 -9.04 3.63
N LEU A 190 0.88 -9.93 2.64
CA LEU A 190 -0.21 -10.11 1.68
C LEU A 190 -1.20 -11.13 2.24
N GLN A 191 -2.25 -10.62 2.89
CA GLN A 191 -3.29 -11.46 3.46
C GLN A 191 -4.35 -11.77 2.40
N GLY A 192 -4.33 -13.01 1.92
CA GLY A 192 -5.25 -13.53 0.92
C GLY A 192 -6.53 -14.13 1.50
N GLY A 193 -7.43 -14.50 0.58
CA GLY A 193 -8.70 -15.15 0.91
C GLY A 193 -9.76 -15.12 -0.20
N SER A 194 -9.44 -14.64 -1.42
CA SER A 194 -10.37 -14.55 -2.57
C SER A 194 -9.67 -14.05 -3.86
N ILE A 195 -10.43 -13.84 -4.96
CA ILE A 195 -9.97 -13.30 -6.28
C ILE A 195 -9.30 -11.93 -6.19
N PHE A 196 -9.53 -11.16 -5.12
CA PHE A 196 -8.91 -9.84 -4.93
C PHE A 196 -7.39 -9.88 -4.74
N GLY A 197 -6.75 -11.07 -4.81
CA GLY A 197 -5.30 -11.21 -4.80
C GLY A 197 -4.58 -10.31 -5.81
N LEU A 198 -5.19 -10.02 -6.96
CA LEU A 198 -4.62 -9.09 -7.95
C LEU A 198 -4.43 -7.66 -7.41
N CYS A 199 -5.22 -7.23 -6.42
CA CYS A 199 -5.00 -5.95 -5.74
C CYS A 199 -3.65 -5.91 -5.01
N HIS A 200 -3.12 -7.05 -4.56
CA HIS A 200 -1.79 -7.10 -3.95
C HIS A 200 -0.69 -6.72 -4.93
N LEU A 201 -0.83 -7.07 -6.21
CA LEU A 201 0.13 -6.66 -7.25
C LEU A 201 0.14 -5.14 -7.40
N GLY A 202 -1.03 -4.49 -7.34
CA GLY A 202 -1.15 -3.04 -7.30
C GLY A 202 -0.50 -2.40 -6.08
N VAL A 203 -0.69 -3.00 -4.90
CA VAL A 203 -0.03 -2.52 -3.67
C VAL A 203 1.49 -2.61 -3.80
N VAL A 204 2.01 -3.74 -4.30
CA VAL A 204 3.44 -3.93 -4.56
C VAL A 204 3.94 -2.93 -5.60
N LYS A 205 3.18 -2.68 -6.67
CA LYS A 205 3.53 -1.72 -7.72
C LYS A 205 3.65 -0.29 -7.18
N ALA A 206 2.69 0.17 -6.40
CA ALA A 206 2.74 1.51 -5.81
C ALA A 206 3.89 1.64 -4.80
N LEU A 207 4.13 0.61 -3.96
CA LEU A 207 5.27 0.62 -3.04
C LEU A 207 6.61 0.60 -3.78
N LEU A 208 6.73 -0.17 -4.86
CA LEU A 208 7.94 -0.25 -5.68
C LEU A 208 8.23 1.07 -6.39
N HIS A 209 7.22 1.73 -6.95
CA HIS A 209 7.36 3.00 -7.66
C HIS A 209 7.96 4.10 -6.75
N GLU A 210 7.58 4.08 -5.47
CA GLU A 210 8.03 5.05 -4.47
C GLU A 210 9.22 4.56 -3.63
N ASP A 211 9.89 3.49 -4.06
CA ASP A 211 11.00 2.80 -3.37
C ASP A 211 10.69 2.36 -1.91
N CYS A 212 9.40 2.19 -1.59
CA CYS A 212 8.91 1.79 -0.27
C CYS A 212 8.61 0.28 -0.17
N LEU A 213 9.11 -0.55 -1.09
CA LEU A 213 8.86 -2.00 -1.06
C LEU A 213 9.84 -2.70 -0.10
N PRO A 214 9.38 -3.23 1.05
CA PRO A 214 10.26 -3.91 2.00
C PRO A 214 10.86 -5.19 1.41
N ARG A 215 12.03 -5.58 1.92
CA ARG A 215 12.73 -6.81 1.50
C ARG A 215 12.05 -8.09 2.01
N VAL A 216 11.32 -8.02 3.12
CA VAL A 216 10.60 -9.15 3.71
C VAL A 216 9.16 -9.14 3.18
N ILE A 217 8.81 -10.17 2.41
CA ILE A 217 7.46 -10.36 1.87
C ILE A 217 6.87 -11.63 2.45
N VAL A 218 5.66 -11.52 2.99
CA VAL A 218 4.93 -12.60 3.64
C VAL A 218 3.61 -12.79 2.91
N GLY A 219 3.26 -14.02 2.56
CA GLY A 219 2.00 -14.32 1.90
C GLY A 219 1.20 -15.41 2.61
N THR A 220 -0.13 -15.23 2.64
CA THR A 220 -1.07 -16.21 3.19
C THR A 220 -2.17 -16.52 2.16
N ALA A 221 -2.52 -17.79 1.98
CA ALA A 221 -3.53 -18.25 1.01
C ALA A 221 -3.27 -17.69 -0.41
N THR A 222 -4.24 -17.02 -1.03
CA THR A 222 -4.05 -16.35 -2.34
C THR A 222 -2.91 -15.31 -2.32
N GLY A 223 -2.66 -14.68 -1.18
CA GLY A 223 -1.54 -13.75 -1.02
C GLY A 223 -0.18 -14.45 -1.06
N ALA A 224 -0.10 -15.75 -0.73
CA ALA A 224 1.11 -16.55 -0.91
C ALA A 224 1.46 -16.75 -2.39
N LEU A 225 0.46 -16.90 -3.25
CA LEU A 225 0.66 -16.98 -4.70
C LEU A 225 1.18 -15.65 -5.25
N MET A 226 0.59 -14.53 -4.82
CA MET A 226 1.03 -13.20 -5.24
C MET A 226 2.43 -12.89 -4.70
N ALA A 227 2.72 -13.26 -3.44
CA ALA A 227 4.05 -13.14 -2.85
C ALA A 227 5.09 -13.98 -3.61
N ALA A 228 4.74 -15.20 -4.04
CA ALA A 228 5.59 -16.05 -4.85
C ALA A 228 5.93 -15.40 -6.21
N LEU A 229 4.91 -14.87 -6.90
CA LEU A 229 5.10 -14.15 -8.17
C LEU A 229 6.01 -12.94 -8.01
N VAL A 230 5.89 -12.18 -6.92
CA VAL A 230 6.73 -11.02 -6.64
C VAL A 230 8.14 -11.44 -6.23
N GLY A 231 8.28 -12.47 -5.38
CA GLY A 231 9.55 -12.87 -4.76
C GLY A 231 10.57 -13.52 -5.70
N ILE A 232 10.14 -14.02 -6.86
CA ILE A 232 11.03 -14.62 -7.89
C ILE A 232 11.60 -13.59 -8.88
N HIS A 233 11.02 -12.39 -8.93
CA HIS A 233 11.45 -11.33 -9.83
C HIS A 233 12.41 -10.38 -9.12
N THR A 234 13.45 -9.94 -9.83
CA THR A 234 14.36 -8.90 -9.33
C THR A 234 13.61 -7.56 -9.27
N ARG A 235 14.09 -6.60 -8.44
CA ARG A 235 13.48 -5.27 -8.38
C ARG A 235 13.46 -4.54 -9.73
N GLU A 236 14.38 -4.85 -10.64
CA GLU A 236 14.46 -4.28 -11.99
C GLU A 236 13.47 -4.93 -12.98
N ASP A 237 13.21 -6.23 -12.82
CA ASP A 237 12.27 -6.98 -13.66
C ASP A 237 10.80 -6.79 -13.21
N LEU A 238 10.60 -6.52 -11.92
CA LEU A 238 9.29 -6.44 -11.29
C LEU A 238 8.35 -5.39 -11.92
N PRO A 239 8.77 -4.18 -12.33
CA PRO A 239 7.89 -3.22 -13.01
C PRO A 239 7.31 -3.76 -14.33
N LYS A 240 8.12 -4.49 -15.11
CA LYS A 240 7.68 -5.11 -16.39
C LYS A 240 6.74 -6.29 -16.16
N PHE A 241 6.86 -6.95 -15.02
CA PHE A 241 5.93 -8.00 -14.61
C PHE A 241 4.59 -7.40 -14.16
N LEU A 242 4.64 -6.34 -13.35
CA LEU A 242 3.46 -5.67 -12.78
C LEU A 242 2.67 -4.83 -13.79
N SER A 243 3.20 -4.57 -14.99
CA SER A 243 2.45 -4.00 -16.12
C SER A 243 1.53 -5.02 -16.83
N GLY A 244 1.48 -6.27 -16.36
CA GLY A 244 0.58 -7.29 -16.91
C GLY A 244 1.01 -7.84 -18.27
N GLU A 245 2.21 -7.51 -18.76
CA GLU A 245 2.72 -7.98 -20.06
C GLU A 245 3.26 -9.41 -20.03
N ARG A 246 3.66 -9.91 -18.85
CA ARG A 246 4.32 -11.21 -18.69
C ARG A 246 3.53 -12.24 -17.88
N ILE A 247 2.33 -11.90 -17.42
CA ILE A 247 1.52 -12.84 -16.64
C ILE A 247 0.78 -13.77 -17.60
N ASP A 248 1.12 -15.06 -17.57
CA ASP A 248 0.42 -16.06 -18.34
C ASP A 248 -0.95 -16.34 -17.71
N LEU A 249 -2.01 -15.91 -18.40
CA LEU A 249 -3.41 -16.12 -18.04
C LEU A 249 -4.10 -17.15 -18.94
N SER A 250 -3.34 -17.89 -19.76
CA SER A 250 -3.88 -18.87 -20.69
C SER A 250 -4.77 -19.91 -19.99
N ALA A 251 -4.38 -20.36 -18.81
CA ALA A 251 -5.17 -21.26 -17.96
C ALA A 251 -6.56 -20.68 -17.61
N PHE A 252 -6.62 -19.40 -17.21
CA PHE A 252 -7.90 -18.73 -16.91
C PHE A 252 -8.75 -18.49 -18.16
N ALA A 253 -8.11 -18.19 -19.29
CA ALA A 253 -8.79 -18.02 -20.57
C ALA A 253 -9.38 -19.35 -21.08
N ALA A 254 -8.64 -20.45 -20.96
CA ALA A 254 -9.07 -21.80 -21.32
C ALA A 254 -10.25 -22.25 -20.45
N SER A 255 -10.15 -22.09 -19.12
CA SER A 255 -11.23 -22.37 -18.18
C SER A 255 -12.48 -21.51 -18.46
N SER A 256 -12.30 -20.23 -18.82
CA SER A 256 -13.42 -19.37 -19.21
C SER A 256 -14.10 -19.83 -20.50
N LEU A 257 -13.33 -20.33 -21.47
CA LEU A 257 -13.85 -20.84 -22.73
C LEU A 257 -14.65 -22.12 -22.51
N GLU A 258 -14.13 -23.04 -21.68
CA GLU A 258 -14.84 -24.25 -21.29
C GLU A 258 -16.14 -23.97 -20.54
N ALA A 259 -16.12 -23.02 -19.60
CA ALA A 259 -17.33 -22.61 -18.90
C ALA A 259 -18.39 -22.01 -19.85
N LYS A 260 -17.96 -21.22 -20.84
CA LYS A 260 -18.86 -20.69 -21.89
C LYS A 260 -19.42 -21.81 -22.77
N LYS A 261 -18.60 -22.79 -23.16
CA LYS A 261 -19.03 -23.96 -23.94
C LYS A 261 -20.06 -24.79 -23.17
N ARG A 262 -19.81 -25.11 -21.89
CA ARG A 262 -20.76 -25.85 -21.05
C ARG A 262 -22.09 -25.11 -20.90
N ASN A 263 -22.07 -23.80 -20.66
CA ASN A 263 -23.30 -23.02 -20.58
C ASN A 263 -24.04 -22.96 -21.92
N ALA A 264 -23.33 -22.91 -23.04
CA ALA A 264 -23.94 -22.93 -24.38
C ALA A 264 -24.55 -24.32 -24.69
N GLU A 265 -23.86 -25.40 -24.36
CA GLU A 265 -24.36 -26.78 -24.48
C GLU A 265 -25.56 -27.04 -23.55
N GLU A 266 -25.55 -26.51 -22.33
CA GLU A 266 -26.66 -26.59 -21.38
C GLU A 266 -27.88 -25.79 -21.90
N LEU A 267 -27.67 -24.63 -22.53
CA LEU A 267 -28.73 -23.87 -23.21
C LEU A 267 -29.30 -24.61 -24.44
N ASP A 268 -28.47 -25.33 -25.19
CA ASP A 268 -28.88 -26.06 -26.38
C ASP A 268 -29.64 -27.35 -26.01
N LEU A 269 -29.24 -28.00 -24.89
CA LEU A 269 -29.91 -29.17 -24.31
C LEU A 269 -31.26 -28.84 -23.65
N VAL A 270 -31.41 -27.65 -23.08
CA VAL A 270 -32.65 -27.23 -22.38
C VAL A 270 -33.77 -26.84 -23.36
N GLY A 271 -33.47 -26.65 -24.64
CA GLY A 271 -34.49 -26.45 -25.67
C GLY A 271 -35.23 -25.12 -25.57
N ARG A 272 -35.73 -24.64 -26.72
CA ARG A 272 -36.55 -23.42 -26.83
C ARG A 272 -37.68 -23.42 -25.80
N GLU A 273 -37.80 -22.29 -25.09
CA GLU A 273 -38.83 -21.89 -24.10
C GLU A 273 -38.38 -21.90 -22.62
N ALA A 274 -37.44 -21.02 -22.27
CA ALA A 274 -37.31 -20.55 -20.89
C ALA A 274 -38.36 -19.44 -20.62
N PRO A 275 -39.21 -19.54 -19.57
CA PRO A 275 -40.27 -18.57 -19.32
C PRO A 275 -39.71 -17.22 -18.85
N SER A 276 -40.26 -16.15 -19.40
CA SER A 276 -39.89 -14.75 -19.15
C SER A 276 -40.36 -14.25 -17.77
N SER A 277 -39.80 -14.77 -16.67
CA SER A 277 -39.97 -14.18 -15.33
C SER A 277 -38.80 -13.24 -15.00
N ILE A 278 -39.13 -12.07 -14.47
CA ILE A 278 -38.38 -10.81 -14.55
C ILE A 278 -37.31 -10.70 -13.45
N LEU A 279 -36.43 -11.69 -13.32
CA LEU A 279 -35.16 -11.53 -12.62
C LEU A 279 -34.06 -12.20 -13.45
N PRO A 280 -32.99 -11.48 -13.87
CA PRO A 280 -32.11 -12.01 -14.89
C PRO A 280 -31.24 -13.15 -14.32
N ASP A 281 -30.90 -14.11 -15.18
CA ASP A 281 -30.03 -15.29 -14.94
C ASP A 281 -28.80 -15.03 -14.07
N TRP A 282 -28.35 -13.77 -14.00
CA TRP A 282 -27.29 -13.37 -13.10
C TRP A 282 -27.59 -13.66 -11.63
N PHE A 283 -28.82 -13.60 -11.12
CA PHE A 283 -29.11 -13.89 -9.70
C PHE A 283 -28.97 -15.37 -9.36
N THR A 284 -29.24 -16.29 -10.29
CA THR A 284 -29.06 -17.74 -10.08
C THR A 284 -27.59 -18.14 -10.25
N ILE A 285 -26.86 -17.48 -11.16
CA ILE A 285 -25.40 -17.60 -11.29
C ILE A 285 -24.70 -16.98 -10.06
N LEU A 286 -25.18 -15.84 -9.60
CA LEU A 286 -24.76 -15.14 -8.38
C LEU A 286 -25.06 -16.00 -7.16
N GLY A 287 -26.23 -16.60 -7.07
CA GLY A 287 -26.62 -17.52 -6.00
C GLY A 287 -25.73 -18.75 -5.98
N ARG A 288 -25.49 -19.41 -7.12
CA ARG A 288 -24.58 -20.56 -7.22
C ARG A 288 -23.13 -20.20 -6.88
N ARG A 289 -22.64 -19.02 -7.29
CA ARG A 289 -21.27 -18.56 -6.99
C ARG A 289 -21.10 -17.98 -5.60
N LEU A 290 -22.12 -17.34 -5.02
CA LEU A 290 -22.16 -16.93 -3.61
C LEU A 290 -22.28 -18.16 -2.70
N GLN A 291 -23.07 -19.16 -3.10
CA GLN A 291 -23.15 -20.44 -2.40
C GLN A 291 -21.80 -21.17 -2.46
N ARG A 292 -21.08 -21.11 -3.59
CA ARG A 292 -19.68 -21.56 -3.65
C ARG A 292 -18.74 -20.69 -2.84
N LEU A 293 -18.82 -19.37 -2.87
CA LEU A 293 -17.99 -18.49 -2.03
C LEU A 293 -18.26 -18.74 -0.53
N ALA A 294 -19.50 -19.05 -0.15
CA ALA A 294 -19.90 -19.39 1.22
C ALA A 294 -19.51 -20.83 1.61
N ALA A 295 -19.49 -21.78 0.67
CA ALA A 295 -19.19 -23.21 0.90
C ALA A 295 -17.75 -23.64 0.55
N GLU A 296 -17.01 -22.82 -0.20
CA GLU A 296 -15.66 -23.11 -0.71
C GLU A 296 -14.66 -22.03 -0.29
N GLY A 297 -15.12 -20.86 0.16
CA GLY A 297 -14.27 -19.74 0.62
C GLY A 297 -13.58 -18.96 -0.50
N PHE A 298 -13.61 -19.46 -1.75
CA PHE A 298 -12.96 -18.87 -2.92
C PHE A 298 -13.84 -18.99 -4.17
N LEU A 299 -13.61 -18.14 -5.17
CA LEU A 299 -14.39 -18.09 -6.42
C LEU A 299 -13.62 -18.65 -7.64
N LEU A 300 -12.30 -18.87 -7.54
CA LEU A 300 -11.45 -19.40 -8.61
C LEU A 300 -11.23 -20.90 -8.41
N ASP A 301 -11.16 -21.64 -9.51
CA ASP A 301 -10.88 -23.07 -9.52
C ASP A 301 -9.41 -23.33 -9.09
N PRO A 302 -9.15 -24.14 -8.03
CA PRO A 302 -7.80 -24.43 -7.56
C PRO A 302 -6.89 -25.05 -8.62
N ASP A 303 -7.45 -25.85 -9.53
CA ASP A 303 -6.66 -26.52 -10.57
C ASP A 303 -6.13 -25.52 -11.61
N VAL A 304 -7.00 -24.58 -12.03
CA VAL A 304 -6.63 -23.48 -12.94
C VAL A 304 -5.61 -22.54 -12.30
N LEU A 305 -5.74 -22.33 -10.99
CA LEU A 305 -4.80 -21.54 -10.21
C LEU A 305 -3.44 -22.25 -10.09
N ASN A 306 -3.43 -23.56 -9.94
CA ASN A 306 -2.21 -24.36 -9.92
C ASN A 306 -1.46 -24.29 -11.25
N GLU A 307 -2.18 -24.45 -12.37
CA GLU A 307 -1.60 -24.34 -13.72
C GLU A 307 -1.04 -22.93 -13.97
N CYS A 308 -1.77 -21.89 -13.57
CA CYS A 308 -1.28 -20.51 -13.65
C CYS A 308 -0.01 -20.30 -12.83
N VAL A 309 0.03 -20.78 -11.58
CA VAL A 309 1.20 -20.63 -10.72
C VAL A 309 2.39 -21.43 -11.26
N GLU A 310 2.15 -22.61 -11.80
CA GLU A 310 3.20 -23.43 -12.44
C GLU A 310 3.79 -22.75 -13.67
N ALA A 311 2.93 -22.19 -14.55
CA ALA A 311 3.37 -21.46 -15.74
C ALA A 311 4.17 -20.19 -15.41
N ASN A 312 3.81 -19.48 -14.34
CA ASN A 312 4.42 -18.19 -14.00
C ASN A 312 5.60 -18.28 -13.01
N VAL A 313 5.57 -19.22 -12.05
CA VAL A 313 6.65 -19.37 -11.03
C VAL A 313 7.73 -20.34 -11.49
N GLY A 314 7.35 -21.39 -12.21
CA GLY A 314 8.24 -22.49 -12.57
C GLY A 314 8.78 -23.26 -11.37
N ASP A 315 9.86 -24.00 -11.58
CA ASP A 315 10.50 -24.85 -10.57
C ASP A 315 11.63 -24.12 -9.83
N ILE A 316 11.30 -23.03 -9.13
CA ILE A 316 12.24 -22.27 -8.31
C ILE A 316 12.07 -22.62 -6.82
N THR A 317 13.18 -22.83 -6.11
CA THR A 317 13.19 -23.04 -4.65
C THR A 317 13.30 -21.72 -3.87
N PHE A 318 13.01 -21.75 -2.56
CA PHE A 318 13.18 -20.56 -1.71
C PHE A 318 14.62 -20.03 -1.68
N GLU A 319 15.61 -20.92 -1.63
CA GLU A 319 17.02 -20.53 -1.66
C GLU A 319 17.42 -19.93 -3.01
N GLU A 320 17.01 -20.55 -4.12
CA GLU A 320 17.26 -20.05 -5.47
C GLU A 320 16.64 -18.66 -5.69
N ALA A 321 15.41 -18.45 -5.23
CA ALA A 321 14.75 -17.15 -5.30
C ALA A 321 15.49 -16.10 -4.46
N TYR A 322 15.87 -16.42 -3.22
CA TYR A 322 16.60 -15.49 -2.35
C TYR A 322 17.96 -15.11 -2.95
N ASN A 323 18.72 -16.07 -3.46
CA ASN A 323 20.02 -15.82 -4.09
C ASN A 323 19.89 -14.97 -5.36
N ARG A 324 18.78 -15.08 -6.08
CA ARG A 324 18.52 -14.30 -7.30
C ARG A 324 18.03 -12.88 -7.00
N THR A 325 17.10 -12.71 -6.06
CA THR A 325 16.36 -11.46 -5.88
C THR A 325 16.76 -10.68 -4.63
N GLY A 326 17.39 -11.33 -3.64
CA GLY A 326 17.65 -10.78 -2.31
C GLY A 326 16.39 -10.51 -1.49
N CYS A 327 15.22 -10.94 -1.98
CA CYS A 327 13.92 -10.83 -1.33
C CYS A 327 13.71 -12.00 -0.36
N ILE A 328 13.35 -11.69 0.88
CA ILE A 328 13.07 -12.67 1.92
C ILE A 328 11.59 -13.07 1.81
N LEU A 329 11.33 -14.08 0.99
CA LEU A 329 10.00 -14.63 0.78
C LEU A 329 9.59 -15.58 1.91
N ASN A 330 8.42 -15.35 2.50
CA ASN A 330 7.83 -16.16 3.55
C ASN A 330 6.42 -16.59 3.16
N ILE A 331 6.13 -17.88 3.28
CA ILE A 331 4.80 -18.44 3.05
C ILE A 331 4.28 -19.03 4.36
N VAL A 332 3.10 -18.56 4.80
CA VAL A 332 2.45 -19.05 6.02
C VAL A 332 1.54 -20.22 5.67
N VAL A 333 1.64 -21.32 6.41
CA VAL A 333 0.76 -22.49 6.30
C VAL A 333 0.08 -22.74 7.63
N SER A 334 -1.23 -22.99 7.60
CA SER A 334 -2.03 -23.18 8.82
C SER A 334 -3.17 -24.18 8.59
N PRO A 335 -3.30 -25.24 9.40
CA PRO A 335 -2.53 -25.53 10.62
C PRO A 335 -1.12 -26.09 10.35
N PRO A 336 -0.14 -25.85 11.25
CA PRO A 336 1.15 -26.54 11.18
C PRO A 336 0.95 -28.05 11.43
N THR A 337 1.71 -28.86 10.71
CA THR A 337 1.82 -30.30 10.97
C THR A 337 3.26 -30.60 11.38
N ASP A 338 3.52 -31.75 12.02
CA ASP A 338 4.89 -32.17 12.35
C ASP A 338 5.82 -32.17 11.13
N GLU A 339 5.24 -32.36 9.93
CA GLU A 339 5.94 -32.39 8.66
C GLU A 339 6.09 -30.99 7.99
N ILE A 340 5.22 -30.03 8.31
CA ILE A 340 5.20 -28.72 7.64
C ILE A 340 5.24 -27.59 8.68
N PRO A 341 6.31 -26.79 8.71
CA PRO A 341 6.38 -25.65 9.62
C PRO A 341 5.32 -24.62 9.26
N SER A 342 4.80 -23.91 10.27
CA SER A 342 3.85 -22.80 10.08
C SER A 342 4.37 -21.68 9.17
N LEU A 343 5.69 -21.55 9.04
CA LEU A 343 6.36 -20.54 8.23
C LEU A 343 7.48 -21.17 7.38
N MET A 344 7.29 -21.16 6.07
CA MET A 344 8.28 -21.63 5.08
C MET A 344 9.02 -20.46 4.44
N ASN A 345 10.35 -20.52 4.48
CA ASN A 345 11.25 -19.54 3.89
C ASN A 345 12.60 -20.17 3.53
N TYR A 346 13.57 -19.36 3.08
CA TYR A 346 14.90 -19.84 2.70
C TYR A 346 15.72 -20.40 3.88
N LEU A 347 15.38 -20.08 5.14
CA LEU A 347 16.04 -20.63 6.33
C LEU A 347 15.39 -21.94 6.79
N THR A 348 14.06 -22.04 6.75
CA THR A 348 13.32 -23.20 7.26
C THR A 348 13.13 -24.30 6.21
N ALA A 349 13.02 -23.92 4.93
CA ALA A 349 12.71 -24.81 3.82
C ALA A 349 13.43 -24.40 2.51
N PRO A 350 14.78 -24.33 2.49
CA PRO A 350 15.56 -23.83 1.35
C PRO A 350 15.28 -24.57 0.04
N ASN A 351 15.13 -25.89 0.11
CA ASN A 351 15.02 -26.79 -1.04
C ASN A 351 13.58 -26.98 -1.56
N VAL A 352 12.58 -26.40 -0.89
CA VAL A 352 11.16 -26.55 -1.26
C VAL A 352 10.83 -25.63 -2.44
N LEU A 353 10.08 -26.14 -3.41
CA LEU A 353 9.56 -25.34 -4.52
C LEU A 353 8.48 -24.38 -4.02
N ILE A 354 8.64 -23.11 -4.36
CA ILE A 354 7.76 -22.03 -3.91
C ILE A 354 6.31 -22.26 -4.37
N ARG A 355 6.12 -22.75 -5.61
CA ARG A 355 4.78 -23.07 -6.15
C ARG A 355 4.02 -24.08 -5.29
N SER A 356 4.72 -25.11 -4.80
CA SER A 356 4.10 -26.15 -3.97
C SER A 356 3.73 -25.61 -2.58
N ALA A 357 4.62 -24.82 -1.97
CA ALA A 357 4.35 -24.16 -0.69
C ALA A 357 3.18 -23.18 -0.78
N ALA A 358 3.12 -22.39 -1.86
CA ALA A 358 2.05 -21.42 -2.09
C ALA A 358 0.70 -22.13 -2.30
N MET A 359 0.67 -23.25 -3.03
CA MET A 359 -0.53 -24.07 -3.22
C MET A 359 -0.98 -24.74 -1.91
N ILE A 360 -0.05 -25.25 -1.10
CA ILE A 360 -0.37 -25.78 0.25
C ILE A 360 -0.99 -24.68 1.12
N SER A 361 -0.40 -23.48 1.14
CA SER A 361 -0.98 -22.33 1.86
C SER A 361 -2.38 -21.99 1.36
N HIS A 362 -2.62 -22.04 0.05
CA HIS A 362 -3.94 -21.81 -0.52
C HIS A 362 -4.96 -22.88 -0.09
N ASN A 363 -4.64 -24.16 -0.28
CA ASN A 363 -5.53 -25.29 -0.01
C ASN A 363 -5.82 -25.49 1.48
N THR A 364 -4.87 -25.19 2.37
CA THR A 364 -5.07 -25.28 3.83
C THR A 364 -6.02 -24.21 4.38
N ASN A 365 -6.28 -23.16 3.60
CA ASN A 365 -7.28 -22.15 3.90
C ASN A 365 -8.66 -22.45 3.26
N MET A 366 -8.83 -23.60 2.57
CA MET A 366 -10.11 -24.05 1.99
C MET A 366 -10.94 -24.91 2.97
N ASP A 367 -12.24 -25.06 2.67
CA ASP A 367 -13.20 -25.85 3.46
C ASP A 367 -12.72 -27.31 3.64
N PRO A 368 -12.70 -27.82 4.89
CA PRO A 368 -12.35 -29.20 5.21
C PRO A 368 -13.03 -30.29 4.37
N GLU A 369 -14.31 -30.14 4.02
CA GLU A 369 -15.14 -31.19 3.40
C GLU A 369 -14.86 -31.41 1.91
N LYS A 370 -14.31 -30.40 1.22
CA LYS A 370 -13.97 -30.46 -0.20
C LYS A 370 -12.47 -30.54 -0.46
N ARG A 371 -11.64 -30.85 0.55
CA ARG A 371 -10.22 -31.23 0.40
C ARG A 371 -10.09 -32.56 -0.36
N ARG A 372 -10.43 -32.55 -1.65
CA ARG A 372 -10.43 -33.73 -2.53
C ARG A 372 -9.04 -34.03 -3.11
N SER A 373 -8.11 -33.08 -3.08
CA SER A 373 -6.78 -33.22 -3.67
C SER A 373 -5.70 -33.53 -2.63
N ARG A 374 -4.94 -34.60 -2.85
CA ARG A 374 -3.62 -34.78 -2.21
C ARG A 374 -2.74 -33.61 -2.63
N VAL A 375 -2.27 -32.82 -1.68
CA VAL A 375 -1.33 -31.75 -1.99
C VAL A 375 0.08 -32.33 -1.88
N HIS A 376 0.88 -32.11 -2.90
CA HIS A 376 2.24 -32.62 -2.97
C HIS A 376 3.21 -31.50 -2.62
N LEU A 377 4.04 -31.71 -1.59
CA LEU A 377 5.20 -30.88 -1.34
C LEU A 377 6.27 -31.28 -2.33
N LEU A 378 6.75 -30.31 -3.11
CA LEU A 378 7.81 -30.56 -4.08
C LEU A 378 9.11 -29.97 -3.55
N SER A 379 10.17 -30.77 -3.53
CA SER A 379 11.50 -30.34 -3.08
C SER A 379 12.58 -30.76 -4.07
N LYS A 380 13.58 -29.91 -4.29
CA LYS A 380 14.76 -30.27 -5.07
C LYS A 380 15.79 -30.98 -4.19
N ASN A 381 16.30 -32.09 -4.69
CA ASN A 381 17.45 -32.75 -4.10
C ASN A 381 18.76 -32.03 -4.45
N ALA A 382 19.86 -32.40 -3.77
CA ALA A 382 21.21 -31.93 -4.10
C ALA A 382 21.64 -32.22 -5.56
N LYS A 383 20.97 -33.15 -6.24
CA LYS A 383 21.18 -33.49 -7.67
C LYS A 383 20.30 -32.69 -8.63
N GLY A 384 19.46 -31.78 -8.14
CA GLY A 384 18.51 -30.98 -8.92
C GLY A 384 17.22 -31.70 -9.33
N THR A 385 17.03 -32.97 -8.95
CA THR A 385 15.81 -33.73 -9.22
C THR A 385 14.69 -33.32 -8.26
N ILE A 386 13.46 -33.17 -8.77
CA ILE A 386 12.28 -32.81 -7.99
C ILE A 386 11.69 -34.08 -7.35
N GLU A 387 11.66 -34.13 -6.02
CA GLU A 387 10.93 -35.12 -5.25
C GLU A 387 9.53 -34.61 -4.92
N SER A 388 8.53 -35.49 -5.06
CA SER A 388 7.16 -35.22 -4.66
C SER A 388 6.82 -36.01 -3.39
N ARG A 389 6.39 -35.30 -2.35
CA ARG A 389 5.97 -35.89 -1.08
C ARG A 389 4.48 -35.61 -0.84
N PRO A 390 3.63 -36.64 -0.73
CA PRO A 390 2.22 -36.44 -0.47
C PRO A 390 2.01 -35.98 0.97
N ILE A 391 1.30 -34.89 1.16
CA ILE A 391 0.90 -34.39 2.48
C ILE A 391 -0.52 -34.83 2.77
N TYR A 392 -0.72 -35.41 3.95
CA TYR A 392 -2.04 -35.68 4.49
C TYR A 392 -2.49 -34.51 5.35
N LEU A 393 -3.37 -33.67 4.80
CA LEU A 393 -3.99 -32.59 5.58
C LEU A 393 -5.02 -33.20 6.55
N PRO A 394 -4.99 -32.89 7.85
CA PRO A 394 -5.85 -33.54 8.85
C PRO A 394 -7.34 -33.30 8.56
N ALA A 395 -8.13 -34.36 8.39
CA ALA A 395 -9.52 -34.32 7.88
C ALA A 395 -10.51 -33.49 8.72
N GLN A 396 -10.21 -33.27 9.99
CA GLN A 396 -10.91 -32.32 10.85
C GLN A 396 -9.95 -31.17 11.18
N PRO A 397 -10.39 -29.88 11.14
CA PRO A 397 -9.76 -28.92 12.00
C PRO A 397 -9.96 -29.49 13.40
N SER A 398 -8.89 -29.88 14.09
CA SER A 398 -9.02 -30.17 15.51
C SER A 398 -9.68 -28.94 16.11
N ILE A 399 -10.91 -29.10 16.60
CA ILE A 399 -11.61 -28.12 17.43
C ILE A 399 -10.93 -28.16 18.80
N SER A 400 -9.62 -28.03 18.83
CA SER A 400 -8.91 -27.49 19.96
C SER A 400 -9.00 -25.98 19.77
N TYR A 401 -10.00 -25.40 20.44
CA TYR A 401 -10.00 -24.00 20.89
C TYR A 401 -8.82 -23.68 21.82
N GLU A 402 -7.71 -24.40 21.71
CA GLU A 402 -6.44 -23.88 22.14
C GLU A 402 -6.15 -22.78 21.12
N GLN A 403 -6.35 -21.54 21.55
CA GLN A 403 -5.63 -20.39 21.01
C GLN A 403 -4.29 -20.92 20.49
N PRO A 404 -3.97 -20.82 19.18
CA PRO A 404 -2.70 -21.34 18.68
C PRO A 404 -1.66 -20.84 19.66
N ASN A 405 -0.96 -21.77 20.34
CA ASN A 405 -0.14 -21.46 21.50
C ASN A 405 0.59 -20.15 21.19
N GLU A 406 0.55 -19.15 22.06
CA GLU A 406 1.11 -17.81 21.78
C GLU A 406 2.59 -17.85 21.31
N SER A 407 3.25 -19.00 21.50
CA SER A 407 4.57 -19.35 20.98
C SER A 407 4.64 -19.57 19.45
N GLU A 408 3.56 -19.91 18.74
CA GLU A 408 3.59 -20.36 17.34
C GLU A 408 3.04 -19.37 16.30
N HIS A 409 2.57 -18.18 16.72
CA HIS A 409 2.01 -17.20 15.78
C HIS A 409 3.03 -16.83 14.69
N PRO A 410 2.66 -16.82 13.39
CA PRO A 410 3.60 -16.61 12.28
C PRO A 410 4.36 -15.28 12.39
N THR A 411 3.71 -14.24 12.89
CA THR A 411 4.37 -12.93 13.11
C THR A 411 5.43 -12.95 14.21
N ARG A 412 5.28 -13.81 15.23
CA ARG A 412 6.30 -13.99 16.26
C ARG A 412 7.54 -14.69 15.69
N ARG A 413 7.35 -15.69 14.82
CA ARG A 413 8.45 -16.33 14.09
C ARG A 413 9.17 -15.37 13.15
N LEU A 414 8.43 -14.50 12.44
CA LEU A 414 9.03 -13.46 11.59
C LEU A 414 9.86 -12.46 12.39
N ARG A 415 9.38 -12.06 13.58
CA ARG A 415 10.16 -11.24 14.52
C ARG A 415 11.45 -11.93 14.96
N GLN A 416 11.38 -13.22 15.28
CA GLN A 416 12.54 -13.99 15.72
C GLN A 416 13.56 -14.24 14.60
N GLN A 417 13.11 -14.53 13.37
CA GLN A 417 13.99 -14.91 12.27
C GLN A 417 14.56 -13.71 11.51
N PHE A 418 13.79 -12.63 11.37
CA PHE A 418 14.14 -11.49 10.52
C PHE A 418 14.05 -10.14 11.22
N ASN A 419 13.85 -10.12 12.55
CA ASN A 419 13.78 -8.88 13.34
C ASN A 419 12.73 -7.87 12.81
N VAL A 420 11.57 -8.39 12.37
CA VAL A 420 10.49 -7.59 11.77
C VAL A 420 9.66 -6.89 12.84
N GLU A 421 9.82 -5.58 13.00
CA GLU A 421 9.09 -4.82 14.02
C GLU A 421 7.84 -4.09 13.49
N HIS A 422 7.73 -3.88 12.16
CA HIS A 422 6.60 -3.21 11.54
C HIS A 422 6.00 -4.04 10.41
N PHE A 423 4.67 -4.14 10.38
CA PHE A 423 3.94 -4.90 9.38
C PHE A 423 3.06 -3.98 8.51
N ILE A 424 3.30 -3.98 7.21
CA ILE A 424 2.37 -3.41 6.22
C ILE A 424 1.45 -4.55 5.79
N ILE A 425 0.18 -4.48 6.15
CA ILE A 425 -0.82 -5.52 5.86
C ILE A 425 -1.63 -5.08 4.65
N SER A 426 -1.48 -5.81 3.54
CA SER A 426 -2.39 -5.68 2.40
C SER A 426 -3.54 -6.67 2.60
N GLN A 427 -4.73 -6.14 2.84
CA GLN A 427 -5.93 -6.93 3.09
C GLN A 427 -6.80 -7.01 1.84
N ALA A 428 -6.78 -8.15 1.15
CA ALA A 428 -7.60 -8.40 -0.04
C ALA A 428 -8.77 -9.35 0.27
N ARG A 429 -9.45 -9.13 1.40
CA ARG A 429 -10.63 -9.91 1.79
C ARG A 429 -11.89 -9.05 1.66
N PRO A 430 -12.69 -9.25 0.60
CA PRO A 430 -13.81 -8.38 0.28
C PRO A 430 -14.97 -8.50 1.26
N TYR A 431 -15.13 -9.68 1.86
CA TYR A 431 -16.09 -9.93 2.92
C TYR A 431 -15.66 -9.30 4.25
N LEU A 432 -14.37 -8.99 4.44
CA LEU A 432 -13.88 -8.18 5.57
C LEU A 432 -13.91 -6.67 5.28
N ALA A 433 -14.02 -6.23 4.02
CA ALA A 433 -13.97 -4.81 3.67
C ALA A 433 -15.02 -3.95 4.43
N PRO A 434 -16.24 -4.43 4.73
CA PRO A 434 -17.17 -3.68 5.58
C PRO A 434 -16.74 -3.56 7.07
N PHE A 435 -15.89 -4.47 7.54
CA PHE A 435 -15.51 -4.64 8.95
C PHE A 435 -14.11 -4.14 9.28
N VAL A 436 -13.21 -4.10 8.30
CA VAL A 436 -11.81 -3.68 8.46
C VAL A 436 -11.65 -2.28 7.88
N ARG A 437 -11.21 -1.35 8.71
CA ARG A 437 -10.89 0.01 8.28
C ARG A 437 -9.45 0.07 7.77
N PRO A 438 -9.19 0.78 6.66
CA PRO A 438 -7.83 1.15 6.33
C PRO A 438 -7.27 2.03 7.46
N SER A 439 -5.96 1.96 7.69
CA SER A 439 -5.31 2.76 8.74
C SER A 439 -5.45 4.27 8.49
N LEU A 440 -5.53 4.69 7.23
CA LEU A 440 -5.84 6.05 6.82
C LEU A 440 -7.00 6.06 5.83
N PRO A 441 -7.92 7.03 5.91
CA PRO A 441 -9.00 7.15 4.96
C PRO A 441 -8.50 7.62 3.59
N TYR A 442 -9.14 7.11 2.53
CA TYR A 442 -8.87 7.47 1.14
C TYR A 442 -9.23 8.91 0.81
N VAL A 443 -10.39 9.35 1.32
CA VAL A 443 -10.90 10.71 1.20
C VAL A 443 -11.11 11.25 2.60
N ARG A 444 -10.28 12.23 2.97
CA ARG A 444 -10.28 12.91 4.27
C ARG A 444 -11.29 14.04 4.26
N GLY A 445 -12.17 14.04 5.25
CA GLY A 445 -13.08 15.16 5.51
C GLY A 445 -14.42 15.13 4.76
N THR A 446 -14.77 14.04 4.07
CA THR A 446 -16.13 13.83 3.53
C THR A 446 -16.99 13.12 4.58
N SER A 447 -18.11 13.76 4.93
CA SER A 447 -19.19 13.39 5.87
C SER A 447 -19.03 12.12 6.72
N ARG A 448 -18.95 12.34 8.04
CA ARG A 448 -19.11 11.37 9.14
C ARG A 448 -20.52 10.76 9.17
N SER A 449 -20.91 9.95 8.19
CA SER A 449 -21.98 8.99 8.44
C SER A 449 -21.43 7.94 9.41
N TRP A 450 -21.68 8.15 10.70
CA TRP A 450 -21.30 7.22 11.77
C TRP A 450 -22.10 5.92 11.72
N ILE A 451 -23.23 5.95 11.02
CA ILE A 451 -24.19 4.84 10.86
C ILE A 451 -23.54 3.56 10.30
N PRO A 452 -22.85 3.56 9.14
CA PRO A 452 -22.15 2.38 8.65
C PRO A 452 -21.11 1.84 9.64
N TYR A 453 -20.49 2.72 10.44
CA TYR A 453 -19.49 2.33 11.43
C TYR A 453 -20.09 1.65 12.65
N ILE A 454 -21.25 2.12 13.14
CA ILE A 454 -21.97 1.45 14.22
C ILE A 454 -22.55 0.14 13.71
N LEU A 455 -23.11 0.12 12.49
CA LEU A 455 -23.65 -1.10 11.91
C LEU A 455 -22.57 -2.17 11.71
N SER A 456 -21.39 -1.81 11.20
CA SER A 456 -20.29 -2.77 11.04
C SER A 456 -19.72 -3.22 12.39
N GLY A 457 -19.64 -2.32 13.37
CA GLY A 457 -19.25 -2.66 14.74
C GLY A 457 -20.23 -3.62 15.42
N LEU A 458 -21.54 -3.37 15.30
CA LEU A 458 -22.59 -4.23 15.81
C LEU A 458 -22.56 -5.60 15.13
N LEU A 459 -22.47 -5.64 13.80
CA LEU A 459 -22.42 -6.88 13.05
C LEU A 459 -21.15 -7.69 13.39
N LYS A 460 -19.99 -7.03 13.53
CA LYS A 460 -18.76 -7.69 14.01
C LYS A 460 -18.95 -8.27 15.41
N HIS A 461 -19.52 -7.51 16.33
CA HIS A 461 -19.76 -7.97 17.71
C HIS A 461 -20.78 -9.12 17.76
N SER A 462 -21.87 -9.03 17.00
CA SER A 462 -22.86 -10.10 16.87
C SER A 462 -22.24 -11.38 16.33
N LEU A 463 -21.37 -11.26 15.32
CA LEU A 463 -20.62 -12.41 14.80
C LEU A 463 -19.62 -12.95 15.83
N GLN A 464 -18.91 -12.10 16.58
CA GLN A 464 -17.98 -12.55 17.65
C GLN A 464 -18.72 -13.29 18.77
N LEU A 465 -19.91 -12.82 19.14
CA LEU A 465 -20.76 -13.51 20.10
C LEU A 465 -21.24 -14.85 19.54
N ALA A 466 -21.73 -14.88 18.29
CA ALA A 466 -22.16 -16.12 17.64
C ALA A 466 -21.02 -17.14 17.52
N ASP A 467 -19.79 -16.66 17.32
CA ASP A 467 -18.57 -17.47 17.31
C ASP A 467 -18.29 -18.08 18.69
N THR A 468 -18.39 -17.25 19.74
CA THR A 468 -18.21 -17.70 21.14
C THR A 468 -19.21 -18.79 21.54
N PHE A 469 -20.42 -18.77 20.96
CA PHE A 469 -21.46 -19.79 21.18
C PHE A 469 -21.40 -20.97 20.20
N ASN A 470 -20.37 -21.07 19.34
CA ASN A 470 -20.23 -22.10 18.31
C ASN A 470 -21.43 -22.18 17.33
N LEU A 471 -22.17 -21.08 17.16
CA LEU A 471 -23.31 -20.99 16.25
C LEU A 471 -22.88 -20.65 14.81
N LEU A 472 -21.63 -20.22 14.62
CA LEU A 472 -21.07 -19.93 13.32
C LEU A 472 -20.45 -21.19 12.68
N PRO A 473 -20.67 -21.41 11.37
CA PRO A 473 -19.88 -22.37 10.60
C PRO A 473 -18.38 -22.09 10.77
N SER A 474 -17.57 -23.16 10.84
CA SER A 474 -16.11 -23.11 11.00
C SER A 474 -15.43 -22.16 10.01
N ASN A 475 -15.97 -22.05 8.80
CA ASN A 475 -15.48 -21.15 7.75
C ASN A 475 -15.60 -19.67 8.15
N ILE A 476 -16.68 -19.27 8.84
CA ILE A 476 -16.92 -17.89 9.27
C ILE A 476 -16.21 -17.58 10.59
N SER A 477 -16.10 -18.57 11.49
CA SER A 477 -15.30 -18.48 12.70
C SER A 477 -13.82 -18.18 12.40
N ARG A 478 -13.23 -18.89 11.43
CA ARG A 478 -11.85 -18.64 10.94
C ARG A 478 -11.68 -17.26 10.32
N ILE A 479 -12.74 -16.72 9.70
CA ILE A 479 -12.77 -15.37 9.10
C ILE A 479 -12.79 -14.28 10.18
N LEU A 480 -13.50 -14.51 11.29
CA LEU A 480 -13.63 -13.57 12.40
C LEU A 480 -12.45 -13.61 13.38
N SER A 481 -11.78 -14.75 13.43
CA SER A 481 -10.49 -14.96 14.07
C SER A 481 -9.38 -14.28 13.28
N ASP A 482 -9.53 -12.99 12.99
CA ASP A 482 -8.48 -12.15 12.45
C ASP A 482 -7.21 -12.41 13.26
N GLU A 483 -6.13 -12.79 12.56
CA GLU A 483 -4.80 -12.91 13.14
C GLU A 483 -4.55 -11.64 13.96
N LYS A 484 -4.54 -11.75 15.29
CA LYS A 484 -4.19 -10.65 16.17
C LYS A 484 -2.69 -10.44 16.00
N ILE A 485 -2.32 -9.73 14.94
CA ILE A 485 -0.95 -9.31 14.67
C ILE A 485 -0.55 -8.40 15.83
N GLN A 486 0.32 -8.92 16.69
CA GLN A 486 0.92 -8.18 17.79
C GLN A 486 2.04 -7.31 17.24
N GLY A 487 2.03 -6.01 17.55
CA GLY A 487 3.04 -5.04 17.12
C GLY A 487 2.47 -3.84 16.38
N ASP A 488 3.36 -2.98 15.87
CA ASP A 488 2.99 -1.86 15.03
C ASP A 488 2.59 -2.37 13.63
N LYS A 489 1.37 -2.02 13.20
CA LYS A 489 0.81 -2.49 11.95
C LYS A 489 0.12 -1.37 11.19
N PHE A 490 0.27 -1.40 9.87
CA PHE A 490 -0.36 -0.48 8.95
C PHE A 490 -1.20 -1.26 7.95
N THR A 491 -2.52 -1.09 7.98
CA THR A 491 -3.45 -1.88 7.16
C THR A 491 -3.94 -1.09 5.95
N LEU A 492 -3.73 -1.70 4.79
CA LEU A 492 -4.14 -1.24 3.46
C LEU A 492 -5.33 -2.09 3.00
N VAL A 493 -6.49 -1.47 2.76
CA VAL A 493 -7.75 -2.15 2.40
C VAL A 493 -8.35 -1.51 1.15
N PRO A 494 -8.35 -2.15 -0.04
CA PRO A 494 -8.87 -1.55 -1.26
C PRO A 494 -10.35 -1.12 -1.15
N GLU A 495 -10.72 0.05 -1.70
CA GLU A 495 -12.10 0.56 -1.64
C GLU A 495 -13.06 -0.21 -2.53
N LEU A 496 -13.92 -1.06 -2.00
CA LEU A 496 -14.87 -1.83 -2.81
C LEU A 496 -16.18 -1.07 -3.06
N SER A 497 -16.52 -0.83 -4.33
CA SER A 497 -17.85 -0.36 -4.73
C SER A 497 -18.77 -1.53 -5.04
N VAL A 498 -20.09 -1.31 -5.00
CA VAL A 498 -21.10 -2.35 -5.28
C VAL A 498 -20.97 -2.90 -6.69
N THR A 499 -20.59 -2.06 -7.66
CA THR A 499 -20.36 -2.49 -9.06
C THR A 499 -19.20 -3.45 -9.21
N ASP A 500 -18.19 -3.36 -8.32
CA ASP A 500 -16.99 -4.19 -8.39
C ASP A 500 -17.25 -5.65 -8.04
N TRP A 501 -18.29 -5.91 -7.24
CA TRP A 501 -18.74 -7.27 -6.94
C TRP A 501 -19.25 -8.00 -8.19
N THR A 502 -19.80 -7.27 -9.17
CA THR A 502 -20.25 -7.88 -10.43
C THR A 502 -19.07 -8.24 -11.34
N ARG A 503 -18.00 -7.45 -11.31
CA ARG A 503 -16.75 -7.71 -12.04
C ARG A 503 -15.97 -8.87 -11.43
N LEU A 504 -15.99 -8.99 -10.11
CA LEU A 504 -15.35 -10.08 -9.38
C LEU A 504 -15.81 -11.47 -9.83
N LEU A 505 -17.07 -11.57 -10.23
CA LEU A 505 -17.68 -12.84 -10.62
C LEU A 505 -17.29 -13.24 -12.05
N LYS A 506 -16.59 -12.41 -12.81
CA LYS A 506 -16.10 -12.76 -14.15
C LYS A 506 -14.69 -13.34 -14.05
N ASN A 507 -14.34 -14.23 -14.98
CA ASN A 507 -12.97 -14.76 -15.05
C ASN A 507 -12.03 -13.63 -15.45
N PRO A 508 -10.86 -13.49 -14.80
CA PRO A 508 -9.99 -12.34 -14.95
C PRO A 508 -9.47 -12.21 -16.39
N SER A 509 -9.94 -11.18 -17.10
CA SER A 509 -9.36 -10.68 -18.34
C SER A 509 -8.19 -9.71 -18.06
N LYS A 510 -7.39 -9.38 -19.08
CA LYS A 510 -6.29 -8.41 -18.94
C LYS A 510 -6.79 -7.04 -18.49
N GLU A 511 -7.89 -6.55 -19.04
CA GLU A 511 -8.51 -5.28 -18.64
C GLU A 511 -9.00 -5.30 -17.19
N GLU A 512 -9.56 -6.43 -16.74
CA GLU A 512 -9.97 -6.60 -15.34
C GLU A 512 -8.75 -6.68 -14.41
N MET A 513 -7.66 -7.29 -14.85
CA MET A 513 -6.40 -7.29 -14.11
C MET A 513 -5.87 -5.86 -13.92
N ASP A 514 -5.78 -5.07 -14.99
CA ASP A 514 -5.31 -3.69 -14.92
C ASP A 514 -6.20 -2.86 -13.97
N PHE A 515 -7.51 -3.09 -14.00
CA PHE A 515 -8.46 -2.47 -13.07
C PHE A 515 -8.18 -2.83 -11.61
N TRP A 516 -7.96 -4.12 -11.30
CA TRP A 516 -7.67 -4.57 -9.94
C TRP A 516 -6.28 -4.12 -9.45
N ILE A 517 -5.30 -4.07 -10.35
CA ILE A 517 -3.96 -3.53 -10.06
C ILE A 517 -4.07 -2.03 -9.73
N LEU A 518 -4.71 -1.23 -10.58
CA LEU A 518 -4.92 0.20 -10.34
C LEU A 518 -5.63 0.45 -9.00
N LYS A 519 -6.62 -0.39 -8.68
CA LYS A 519 -7.34 -0.30 -7.42
C LYS A 519 -6.46 -0.63 -6.20
N GLY A 520 -5.54 -1.57 -6.36
CA GLY A 520 -4.49 -1.86 -5.39
C GLY A 520 -3.51 -0.69 -5.23
N GLU A 521 -3.13 0.00 -6.30
CA GLU A 521 -2.23 1.16 -6.24
C GLU A 521 -2.88 2.32 -5.47
N ARG A 522 -4.13 2.64 -5.81
CA ARG A 522 -4.96 3.64 -5.12
C ARG A 522 -5.11 3.38 -3.63
N CYS A 523 -5.02 2.11 -3.22
CA CYS A 523 -5.01 1.70 -1.82
C CYS A 523 -3.86 2.35 -1.03
N VAL A 524 -2.70 2.50 -1.69
CA VAL A 524 -1.43 2.88 -1.08
C VAL A 524 -1.23 4.38 -1.10
N TRP A 525 -1.65 5.07 -2.16
CA TRP A 525 -1.30 6.48 -2.38
C TRP A 525 -1.56 7.41 -1.17
N PRO A 526 -2.74 7.38 -0.51
CA PRO A 526 -3.01 8.23 0.65
C PRO A 526 -2.18 7.91 1.89
N SER A 527 -1.55 6.74 1.90
CA SER A 527 -0.75 6.20 3.00
C SER A 527 0.76 6.33 2.77
N LEU A 528 1.21 6.70 1.56
CA LEU A 528 2.62 6.76 1.20
C LEU A 528 3.43 7.68 2.13
N CYS A 529 2.91 8.86 2.48
CA CYS A 529 3.60 9.76 3.42
C CYS A 529 3.85 9.09 4.78
N ALA A 530 2.85 8.37 5.28
CA ALA A 530 2.93 7.67 6.57
C ALA A 530 3.87 6.47 6.53
N LEU A 531 3.93 5.76 5.40
CA LEU A 531 4.84 4.64 5.16
C LEU A 531 6.29 5.13 4.99
N LYS A 532 6.51 6.16 4.17
CA LYS A 532 7.82 6.81 3.99
C LYS A 532 8.40 7.29 5.31
N ALA A 533 7.61 7.95 6.16
CA ALA A 533 8.08 8.40 7.48
C ALA A 533 8.51 7.24 8.41
N ARG A 534 7.90 6.05 8.27
CA ARG A 534 8.25 4.85 9.06
C ARG A 534 9.46 4.10 8.53
N MET A 535 9.67 4.16 7.20
CA MET A 535 10.69 3.39 6.49
C MET A 535 11.94 4.20 6.17
N ALA A 536 11.90 5.54 6.20
CA ALA A 536 13.01 6.39 5.77
C ALA A 536 14.34 6.08 6.46
N VAL A 537 14.32 5.85 7.78
CA VAL A 537 15.52 5.49 8.56
C VAL A 537 15.99 4.08 8.21
N GLU A 538 15.08 3.11 8.07
CA GLU A 538 15.40 1.74 7.67
C GLU A 538 16.07 1.70 6.29
N MET A 539 15.50 2.42 5.32
CA MET A 539 16.04 2.54 3.97
C MET A 539 17.44 3.19 3.97
N ALA A 540 17.64 4.24 4.77
CA ALA A 540 18.94 4.88 4.91
C ALA A 540 20.00 3.93 5.50
N LEU A 541 19.62 3.13 6.51
CA LEU A 541 20.49 2.11 7.11
C LEU A 541 20.80 0.97 6.13
N ASP A 542 19.82 0.53 5.33
CA ASP A 542 20.01 -0.48 4.29
C ASP A 542 20.95 0.02 3.18
N TYR A 543 20.75 1.25 2.70
CA TYR A 543 21.65 1.89 1.75
C TYR A 543 23.08 1.96 2.27
N ALA A 544 23.24 2.44 3.51
CA ALA A 544 24.54 2.53 4.15
C ALA A 544 25.21 1.14 4.18
N TRP A 545 24.50 0.11 4.65
CA TRP A 545 25.00 -1.26 4.71
C TRP A 545 25.52 -1.76 3.34
N THR A 546 24.72 -1.60 2.29
CA THR A 546 25.10 -2.03 0.93
C THR A 546 26.33 -1.27 0.41
N GLU A 547 26.43 0.03 0.65
CA GLU A 547 27.60 0.81 0.25
C GLU A 547 28.90 0.28 0.87
N VAL A 548 28.87 -0.16 2.13
CA VAL A 548 30.06 -0.70 2.79
C VAL A 548 30.37 -2.14 2.39
N GLU A 549 29.37 -2.98 2.14
CA GLU A 549 29.61 -4.29 1.53
C GLU A 549 30.28 -4.17 0.16
N LEU A 550 29.81 -3.24 -0.69
CA LEU A 550 30.40 -2.99 -2.01
C LEU A 550 31.87 -2.56 -1.89
N LYS A 551 32.16 -1.64 -0.97
CA LYS A 551 33.53 -1.14 -0.73
C LYS A 551 34.44 -2.23 -0.16
N LYS A 552 33.97 -3.05 0.78
CA LYS A 552 34.71 -4.22 1.30
C LYS A 552 35.04 -5.22 0.19
N SER A 553 34.15 -5.39 -0.78
CA SER A 553 34.36 -6.27 -1.94
C SER A 553 35.29 -5.69 -3.02
N GLY A 554 35.79 -4.45 -2.84
CA GLY A 554 36.66 -3.76 -3.81
C GLY A 554 35.95 -3.37 -5.12
N LYS A 555 34.61 -3.47 -5.16
CA LYS A 555 33.82 -3.06 -6.32
C LYS A 555 33.64 -1.53 -6.31
N PRO A 556 33.71 -0.86 -7.47
CA PRO A 556 33.49 0.58 -7.52
C PRO A 556 32.09 0.91 -6.98
N SER A 557 32.02 1.85 -6.04
CA SER A 557 30.77 2.43 -5.58
C SER A 557 29.97 2.90 -6.79
N SER A 558 28.71 2.49 -6.89
CA SER A 558 27.78 2.92 -7.95
C SER A 558 27.30 4.36 -7.71
N SER A 559 28.21 5.27 -7.33
CA SER A 559 27.93 6.68 -7.08
C SER A 559 27.69 7.44 -8.39
N LYS A 560 26.55 7.17 -9.01
CA LYS A 560 25.77 8.23 -9.62
C LYS A 560 24.48 8.31 -8.82
N ARG A 561 24.48 9.14 -7.77
CA ARG A 561 23.24 9.64 -7.16
C ARG A 561 22.38 10.15 -8.32
N ASN A 562 21.22 9.55 -8.55
CA ASN A 562 20.27 10.16 -9.46
C ASN A 562 19.88 11.52 -8.85
N PRO A 563 19.81 12.61 -9.63
CA PRO A 563 19.39 13.92 -9.11
C PRO A 563 17.96 13.90 -8.53
N VAL A 564 17.20 12.82 -8.76
CA VAL A 564 15.90 12.52 -8.16
C VAL A 564 16.01 12.23 -6.65
N ASP A 565 17.10 11.60 -6.17
CA ASP A 565 17.33 11.29 -4.74
C ASP A 565 17.69 12.53 -3.89
N LYS A 566 17.87 13.71 -4.52
CA LYS A 566 18.02 14.99 -3.83
C LYS A 566 16.70 15.68 -3.50
N GLN A 567 15.56 15.17 -4.01
CA GLN A 567 14.28 15.54 -3.42
C GLN A 567 14.25 14.89 -2.04
N SER A 568 13.98 15.68 -0.99
CA SER A 568 13.78 15.15 0.36
C SER A 568 12.96 13.86 0.27
N LEU A 569 13.38 12.79 0.95
CA LEU A 569 12.76 11.45 0.86
C LEU A 569 11.24 11.49 1.07
N VAL A 570 10.77 12.56 1.73
CA VAL A 570 9.40 13.06 1.62
C VAL A 570 9.42 14.33 0.78
N ALA A 571 9.09 14.23 -0.52
CA ALA A 571 9.12 15.38 -1.43
C ALA A 571 8.16 16.46 -0.92
N LEU A 572 8.69 17.43 -0.18
CA LEU A 572 8.02 18.70 -0.01
C LEU A 572 8.08 19.35 -1.40
N PRO A 573 6.95 19.83 -1.96
CA PRO A 573 7.05 20.72 -3.11
C PRO A 573 8.02 21.85 -2.73
N PRO A 574 8.90 22.30 -3.65
CA PRO A 574 9.83 23.38 -3.35
C PRO A 574 9.03 24.53 -2.76
N GLN A 575 9.33 24.87 -1.50
CA GLN A 575 8.73 26.02 -0.87
C GLN A 575 9.13 27.23 -1.74
N PRO A 576 8.20 28.13 -2.11
CA PRO A 576 8.62 29.48 -2.45
C PRO A 576 9.36 29.98 -1.22
N VAL A 577 10.67 30.17 -1.34
CA VAL A 577 11.49 30.77 -0.31
C VAL A 577 10.93 32.18 -0.11
N TYR A 578 10.02 32.34 0.85
CA TYR A 578 9.68 33.65 1.35
C TYR A 578 10.88 34.07 2.20
N ARG A 579 11.86 34.71 1.54
CA ARG A 579 12.97 35.35 2.23
C ARG A 579 12.36 36.38 3.17
N ALA A 580 12.44 36.11 4.47
CA ALA A 580 12.13 37.08 5.52
C ALA A 580 13.02 38.34 5.45
N ASP A 581 14.02 38.36 4.55
CA ASP A 581 14.91 39.50 4.31
C ASP A 581 14.27 40.60 3.43
N GLU A 582 13.06 40.39 2.86
CA GLU A 582 12.36 41.42 2.06
C GLU A 582 11.37 42.29 2.87
N ASP A 583 11.16 42.00 4.16
CA ASP A 583 10.29 42.83 5.03
C ASP A 583 10.89 44.22 5.34
N GLY A 584 12.15 44.46 4.95
CA GLY A 584 12.78 45.78 4.98
C GLY A 584 12.27 46.77 3.91
N ASP A 585 11.70 46.28 2.80
CA ASP A 585 11.34 47.15 1.67
C ASP A 585 9.85 47.56 1.64
N TRP A 586 9.00 46.86 2.40
CA TRP A 586 7.56 47.18 2.47
C TRP A 586 7.27 48.48 3.25
N GLN A 587 8.06 48.78 4.29
CA GLN A 587 7.96 50.06 5.01
C GLN A 587 8.60 51.23 4.25
N SER A 588 9.60 50.95 3.40
CA SER A 588 10.27 51.96 2.55
C SER A 588 9.31 52.50 1.48
N ARG A 589 8.51 51.61 0.86
CA ARG A 589 7.53 51.95 -0.17
C ARG A 589 6.33 52.73 0.35
N LYS A 590 5.88 52.50 1.59
CA LYS A 590 4.82 53.31 2.22
C LYS A 590 5.26 54.73 2.60
N ARG A 591 6.54 54.94 2.91
CA ARG A 591 7.05 56.30 3.20
C ARG A 591 7.26 57.14 1.95
N LYS A 592 7.57 56.54 0.79
CA LYS A 592 7.67 57.27 -0.48
C LYS A 592 6.29 57.66 -1.03
N THR A 593 5.26 56.82 -0.89
CA THR A 593 3.92 57.15 -1.39
C THR A 593 3.16 58.18 -0.57
N SER A 594 3.52 58.40 0.71
CA SER A 594 2.93 59.50 1.50
C SER A 594 3.66 60.84 1.35
N ALA A 595 4.87 60.86 0.79
CA ALA A 595 5.64 62.08 0.54
C ALA A 595 5.23 62.75 -0.78
N ASP A 596 4.89 61.96 -1.81
CA ASP A 596 4.47 62.47 -3.13
C ASP A 596 3.00 62.91 -3.20
N GLN A 597 2.23 62.77 -2.10
CA GLN A 597 0.85 63.29 -2.00
C GLN A 597 0.76 64.63 -1.26
N ASN A 598 1.87 65.17 -0.76
CA ASN A 598 1.94 66.45 -0.05
C ASN A 598 2.99 67.42 -0.63
N ALA A 599 3.32 67.29 -1.92
CA ALA A 599 4.15 68.24 -2.67
C ALA A 599 3.37 68.87 -3.83
#